data_AF-A0A3D3JKZ3-F1
#
_entry.id   AF-A0A3D3JKZ3-F1
#
_cell.length_a   1.000
_cell.length_b   1.000
_cell.length_c   1.000
_cell.angle_alpha   90.00
_cell.angle_beta   90.00
_cell.angle_gamma   90.00
#
_symmetry.space_group_name_H-M   'P 1'
#
loop_
_entity.id
_entity.type
_entity.pdbx_description
1 polymer ?
#
loop_
_entity_poly.entity_id
_entity_poly.type
_entity_poly.pdbx_seq_one_letter_code
_entity_poly.pdbx_strand_id
1 'polypeptide(L)' 'GASAELRCPPAGDPFWERPNVIVTPCRGTSVQTNDKARNLIFDNFRRLDSGEPLLGLVDKAAGY' A
#
# COMPACT_ATOMS: atom_id res chain seq x y z
N GLY A 1 6.95 -16.04 -1.24
CA GLY A 1 6.29 -15.84 -2.54
C GLY A 1 4.81 -15.74 -2.28
N ALA A 2 4.15 -14.68 -2.75
CA ALA A 2 2.72 -14.49 -2.49
C ALA A 2 1.91 -15.65 -3.09
N SER A 3 1.01 -16.22 -2.28
CA SER A 3 0.07 -17.26 -2.69
C SER A 3 -0.76 -16.79 -3.90
N ALA A 4 -1.01 -17.69 -4.86
CA ALA A 4 -1.80 -17.44 -6.06
C ALA A 4 -3.27 -17.05 -5.79
N GLU A 5 -3.68 -17.06 -4.53
CA GLU A 5 -5.05 -16.79 -4.05
C GLU A 5 -5.36 -15.29 -3.89
N LEU A 6 -4.35 -14.42 -3.76
CA LEU A 6 -4.51 -12.97 -3.50
C LEU A 6 -4.55 -12.10 -4.77
N ARG A 7 -5.30 -12.52 -5.79
CA ARG A 7 -5.46 -11.78 -7.05
C ARG A 7 -6.88 -11.28 -7.23
N CYS A 8 -7.04 -10.23 -8.04
CA CYS A 8 -8.34 -9.77 -8.49
C CYS A 8 -9.11 -10.94 -9.17
N PRO A 9 -10.39 -11.17 -8.84
CA PRO A 9 -11.19 -12.19 -9.49
C PRO A 9 -11.25 -11.99 -11.02
N PRO A 10 -11.32 -13.06 -11.83
CA PRO A 10 -11.55 -12.94 -13.27
C PRO A 10 -12.87 -12.22 -13.58
N ALA A 11 -12.99 -11.60 -14.75
CA ALA A 11 -14.16 -10.76 -15.09
C ALA A 11 -15.52 -11.50 -15.05
N GLY A 12 -15.55 -12.82 -15.30
CA GLY A 12 -16.77 -13.64 -15.27
C GLY A 12 -17.07 -14.31 -13.92
N ASP A 13 -16.37 -13.91 -12.85
CA ASP A 13 -16.57 -14.53 -11.53
C ASP A 13 -17.91 -14.07 -10.88
N PRO A 14 -18.71 -14.98 -10.29
CA PRO A 14 -19.96 -14.63 -9.60
C PRO A 14 -19.82 -13.60 -8.47
N PHE A 15 -18.60 -13.38 -7.96
CA PHE A 15 -18.31 -12.30 -7.03
C PHE A 15 -18.82 -10.93 -7.51
N TRP A 16 -18.72 -10.64 -8.81
CA TRP A 16 -19.10 -9.34 -9.41
C TRP A 16 -20.61 -9.07 -9.42
N GLU A 17 -21.43 -10.11 -9.30
CA GLU A 17 -22.89 -10.02 -9.41
C GLU A 17 -23.60 -9.98 -8.04
N ARG A 18 -22.84 -9.97 -6.93
CA ARG A 18 -23.41 -10.04 -5.59
C ARG A 18 -24.22 -8.79 -5.24
N PRO A 19 -25.51 -8.91 -4.87
CA PRO A 19 -26.43 -7.77 -4.75
C PRO A 19 -26.13 -6.84 -3.55
N ASN A 20 -25.30 -7.27 -2.61
CA ASN A 20 -24.94 -6.55 -1.39
C ASN A 20 -23.44 -6.25 -1.29
N VAL A 21 -22.72 -6.26 -2.41
CA VAL A 21 -21.28 -5.98 -2.46
C VAL A 21 -21.03 -4.74 -3.31
N ILE A 22 -20.35 -3.75 -2.73
CA ILE A 22 -19.82 -2.59 -3.47
C ILE A 22 -18.34 -2.86 -3.72
N VAL A 23 -17.96 -2.97 -4.99
CA VAL A 23 -16.56 -3.09 -5.37
C VAL A 23 -16.01 -1.74 -5.78
N THR A 24 -14.92 -1.33 -5.18
CA THR A 24 -14.14 -0.18 -5.61
C THR A 24 -12.86 -0.67 -6.29
N PRO A 25 -12.41 -0.03 -7.38
CA PRO A 25 -11.08 -0.29 -7.89
C PRO A 25 -10.13 0.07 -6.75
N CYS A 26 -9.27 -0.86 -6.33
CA CYS A 26 -8.37 -0.73 -5.19
C CYS A 26 -7.36 0.42 -5.39
N ARG A 27 -7.86 1.65 -5.35
CA ARG A 27 -7.10 2.89 -5.21
C ARG A 27 -7.17 3.22 -3.73
N GLY A 28 -6.50 2.40 -2.93
CA GLY A 28 -6.33 2.65 -1.50
C GLY A 28 -5.49 3.89 -1.19
N THR A 29 -5.07 4.63 -2.22
CA THR A 29 -4.25 5.84 -2.07
C THR A 29 -4.91 7.02 -2.78
N SER A 30 -4.93 8.15 -2.08
CA SER A 30 -5.32 9.45 -2.64
C SER A 30 -4.12 10.14 -3.28
N VAL A 31 -4.35 11.20 -4.06
CA VAL A 31 -3.26 12.09 -4.55
C VAL A 31 -2.43 12.60 -3.37
N GLN A 32 -3.11 12.99 -2.29
CA GLN A 32 -2.49 13.47 -1.07
C GLN A 32 -1.66 12.37 -0.37
N THR A 33 -2.12 11.12 -0.41
CA THR A 33 -1.37 9.96 0.11
C THR A 33 -0.09 9.76 -0.69
N ASN A 34 -0.17 9.86 -2.02
CA ASN A 34 1.00 9.72 -2.89
C ASN A 34 2.00 10.85 -2.66
N ASP A 35 1.54 12.09 -2.52
CA ASP A 35 2.42 13.23 -2.23
C ASP A 35 3.15 13.07 -0.89
N LYS A 36 2.43 12.63 0.16
CA LYS A 36 3.02 12.34 1.47
C LYS A 36 4.05 11.21 1.39
N ALA A 37 3.75 10.13 0.67
CA ALA A 37 4.68 9.02 0.48
C ALA A 37 5.94 9.48 -0.25
N ARG A 38 5.80 10.28 -1.31
CA ARG A 38 6.93 10.87 -2.05
C ARG A 38 7.81 11.73 -1.13
N ASN A 39 7.21 12.61 -0.34
CA ASN A 39 7.95 13.47 0.58
C ASN A 39 8.68 12.66 1.64
N LEU A 40 8.02 11.66 2.25
CA LEU A 40 8.63 10.77 3.23
C LEU A 40 9.88 10.06 2.68
N ILE A 41 9.83 9.59 1.44
CA ILE A 41 10.97 8.94 0.78
C ILE A 41 12.14 9.92 0.63
N PHE A 42 11.89 11.12 0.10
CA PHE A 42 12.96 12.11 -0.10
C PHE A 42 13.55 12.63 1.21
N ASP A 43 12.74 12.80 2.25
CA ASP A 43 13.21 13.21 3.57
C ASP A 43 14.07 12.13 4.21
N ASN A 44 13.68 10.85 4.07
CA ASN A 44 14.49 9.74 4.56
C ASN A 44 15.83 9.61 3.81
N PHE A 45 15.89 9.93 2.52
CA PHE A 45 17.19 9.99 1.83
C PHE A 45 18.10 11.07 2.39
N ARG A 46 17.58 12.27 2.66
CA ARG A 46 18.36 13.33 3.30
C ARG A 46 18.84 12.93 4.70
N ARG A 47 17.94 12.36 5.51
CA ARG A 47 18.25 11.90 6.87
C ARG A 47 19.30 10.80 6.88
N LEU A 48 19.20 9.87 5.93
CA LEU A 48 20.18 8.80 5.78
C LEU A 48 21.59 9.37 5.49
N ASP A 49 21.68 10.36 4.60
CA ASP A 49 22.94 11.03 4.25
C ASP A 49 23.52 11.82 5.44
N SER A 50 22.67 12.46 6.25
CA SER A 50 23.09 13.22 7.44
C SER A 50 23.28 12.38 8.70
N GLY A 51 23.01 11.07 8.65
CA GLY A 51 23.06 10.18 9.82
C GLY A 51 21.94 10.41 10.84
N GLU A 52 20.85 11.06 10.43
CA GLU A 52 19.67 11.29 11.26
C GLU A 52 18.75 10.05 11.32
N PRO A 53 17.94 9.92 12.39
CA PRO A 53 16.92 8.88 12.47
C PRO A 53 15.92 8.95 11.30
N LEU A 54 15.64 7.78 10.72
CA LEU A 54 14.64 7.62 9.66
C LEU A 54 13.22 7.69 10.22
N LEU A 55 12.31 8.18 9.40
CA LEU A 55 10.89 8.28 9.67
C LEU A 55 10.13 7.06 9.14
N GLY A 56 9.05 6.67 9.83
CA GLY A 56 8.16 5.60 9.38
C GLY A 56 8.77 4.20 9.45
N LEU A 57 9.67 3.95 10.40
CA LEU A 57 10.25 2.63 10.61
C LEU A 57 9.19 1.63 11.07
N VAL A 58 9.21 0.46 10.44
CA VAL A 58 8.39 -0.71 10.79
C VAL A 58 9.20 -1.69 11.62
N ASP A 59 8.57 -2.37 12.57
CA ASP A 59 9.15 -3.50 13.26
C ASP A 59 8.93 -4.76 12.42
N LYS A 60 9.99 -5.18 11.73
CA LYS A 60 9.95 -6.35 10.84
C LYS A 60 9.72 -7.67 11.58
N ALA A 61 10.02 -7.74 12.88
CA ALA A 61 9.77 -8.93 13.69
C ALA A 61 8.31 -8.98 14.17
N ALA A 62 7.74 -7.83 14.54
CA ALA A 62 6.32 -7.72 14.87
C ALA A 62 5.40 -7.79 13.65
N GLY A 63 5.94 -7.48 12.45
CA GLY A 63 5.22 -7.56 11.18
C GLY A 63 4.45 -6.30 10.80
N TYR A 64 4.71 -5.17 11.47
CA TYR A 64 4.08 -3.87 11.20
C TYR A 64 4.99 -2.69 11.58
#